data_AF-S7MZE5-F1
#
_entry.id   AF-S7MZE5-F1
#
_cell.length_a   1.000
_cell.length_b   1.000
_cell.length_c   1.000
_cell.angle_alpha   90.00
_cell.angle_beta   90.00
_cell.angle_gamma   90.00
#
_symmetry.space_group_name_H-M   'P 1'
#
loop_
_entity.id
_entity.type
_entity.pdbx_description
1 polymer ?
#
loop_
_entity_poly.entity_id
_entity_poly.type
_entity_poly.pdbx_seq_one_letter_code
_entity_poly.pdbx_strand_id
1 'polypeptide(L)'
;MQALPYSTMGNSNNYLHLSIPATELKPGDKLHVNFVLQMDPGQDANIRYFTYLVMNKGKLLKVGRQVREPGQVLVVLPLTITTEFIPSFRLVAYYTLNKGGRREVVADSVWVDVKDSCVGTIWDTVEKADIGCTPGSGKNYAGVFTDAGLVFQTSKGLQTEQRSDLACPKPATRRRRSVQLMEKRKGKAGEYPSKELRKCCEDGMRENPMQYSCQRRAQFILQDKACVDAFLDCCNYITQQRLEHSRDSDLSLARSLEDEIIPEEDIVSRSQFPESWLWNIEELKDPEKNGGTPQPNLEKPPRAHTPPPTCLLITCSPLHHIFS
;
A
#
# COMPACT_ATOMS: atom_id res chain seq x y z
N MET A 1 12.34 -6.00 5.21
CA MET A 1 12.16 -5.72 6.65
C MET A 1 12.79 -6.86 7.41
N GLN A 2 13.77 -6.58 8.25
CA GLN A 2 14.20 -7.51 9.29
C GLN A 2 13.33 -7.17 10.51
N ALA A 3 12.51 -8.11 10.98
CA ALA A 3 11.77 -7.93 12.21
C ALA A 3 12.76 -8.09 13.38
N LEU A 4 12.90 -7.04 14.19
CA LEU A 4 13.72 -7.10 15.39
C LEU A 4 12.87 -7.59 16.57
N PRO A 5 13.41 -8.43 17.46
CA PRO A 5 12.69 -8.86 18.65
C PRO A 5 12.47 -7.69 19.62
N TYR A 6 11.42 -7.79 20.44
CA TYR A 6 11.14 -6.81 21.49
C TYR A 6 12.25 -6.80 22.53
N SER A 7 12.80 -5.61 22.80
CA SER A 7 13.83 -5.35 23.79
C SER A 7 13.18 -4.97 25.12
N THR A 8 13.27 -5.89 26.08
CA THR A 8 12.76 -5.72 27.43
C THR A 8 13.63 -4.80 28.26
N MET A 9 13.06 -4.24 29.34
CA MET A 9 13.78 -3.29 30.17
C MET A 9 14.71 -4.01 31.15
N GLY A 10 16.03 -3.80 31.02
CA GLY A 10 17.00 -4.41 31.93
C GLY A 10 17.16 -5.92 31.75
N ASN A 11 16.99 -6.43 30.53
CA ASN A 11 17.12 -7.85 30.16
C ASN A 11 16.21 -8.78 30.99
N SER A 12 15.01 -8.32 31.33
CA SER A 12 13.95 -9.16 31.90
C SER A 12 13.35 -10.07 30.82
N ASN A 13 12.65 -11.15 31.21
CA ASN A 13 11.83 -11.92 30.26
C ASN A 13 10.35 -11.57 30.37
N ASN A 14 10.05 -10.29 30.60
CA ASN A 14 8.70 -9.77 30.78
C ASN A 14 8.17 -9.25 29.45
N TYR A 15 7.16 -9.92 28.90
CA TYR A 15 6.52 -9.59 27.63
C TYR A 15 5.01 -9.50 27.79
N LEU A 16 4.40 -8.66 26.97
CA LEU A 16 2.97 -8.61 26.73
C LEU A 16 2.76 -8.88 25.25
N HIS A 17 1.84 -9.76 24.91
CA HIS A 17 1.43 -9.96 23.54
C HIS A 17 -0.08 -9.79 23.41
N LEU A 18 -0.50 -8.85 22.57
CA LEU A 18 -1.88 -8.64 22.19
C LEU A 18 -2.16 -9.44 20.92
N SER A 19 -3.10 -10.38 21.03
CA SER A 19 -3.55 -11.18 19.91
C SER A 19 -5.02 -10.93 19.64
N ILE A 20 -5.36 -10.77 18.35
CA ILE A 20 -6.72 -10.58 17.88
C ILE A 20 -7.05 -11.71 16.91
N PRO A 21 -8.09 -12.51 17.16
CA PRO A 21 -8.42 -13.66 16.32
C PRO A 21 -9.22 -13.29 15.06
N ALA A 22 -9.88 -12.12 15.05
CA ALA A 22 -10.77 -11.70 13.96
C ALA A 22 -10.01 -10.93 12.87
N THR A 23 -10.28 -11.25 11.61
CA THR A 23 -9.65 -10.63 10.43
C THR A 23 -10.46 -9.50 9.82
N GLU A 24 -11.79 -9.48 9.99
CA GLU A 24 -12.67 -8.40 9.54
C GLU A 24 -13.71 -8.12 10.63
N LEU A 25 -13.88 -6.85 11.01
CA LEU A 25 -14.82 -6.42 12.04
C LEU A 25 -15.87 -5.47 11.47
N LYS A 26 -17.12 -5.61 11.91
CA LYS A 26 -18.20 -4.68 11.60
C LYS A 26 -18.62 -3.89 12.85
N PRO A 27 -19.18 -2.68 12.69
CA PRO A 27 -19.83 -1.98 13.79
C PRO A 27 -20.94 -2.84 14.40
N GLY A 28 -20.95 -2.99 15.72
CA GLY A 28 -21.85 -3.86 16.48
C GLY A 28 -21.21 -5.18 16.93
N ASP A 29 -20.09 -5.60 16.33
CA ASP A 29 -19.40 -6.83 16.70
C ASP A 29 -18.71 -6.71 18.07
N LYS A 30 -18.57 -7.86 18.75
CA LYS A 30 -17.79 -7.99 19.98
C LYS A 30 -16.43 -8.59 19.66
N LEU A 31 -15.41 -7.76 19.69
CA LEU A 31 -14.03 -8.17 19.54
C LEU A 31 -13.49 -8.71 20.87
N HIS A 32 -12.96 -9.92 20.85
CA HIS A 32 -12.26 -10.51 22.00
C HIS A 32 -10.76 -10.39 21.80
N VAL A 33 -10.13 -9.48 22.53
CA VAL A 33 -8.68 -9.27 22.47
C VAL A 33 -8.01 -10.12 23.53
N ASN A 34 -7.03 -10.91 23.12
CA ASN A 34 -6.27 -11.80 23.99
C ASN A 34 -5.01 -11.10 24.50
N PHE A 35 -4.88 -10.98 25.80
CA PHE A 35 -3.71 -10.48 26.50
C PHE A 35 -2.91 -11.69 26.98
N VAL A 36 -1.88 -12.04 26.22
CA VAL A 36 -0.97 -13.14 26.55
C VAL A 36 0.23 -12.56 27.30
N LEU A 37 0.47 -13.09 28.48
CA LEU A 37 1.54 -12.62 29.35
C LEU A 37 2.66 -13.67 29.45
N GLN A 38 3.89 -13.22 29.32
CA GLN A 38 5.08 -14.04 29.59
C GLN A 38 5.98 -13.29 30.57
N MET A 39 6.41 -13.95 31.63
CA MET A 39 7.19 -13.32 32.71
C MET A 39 8.18 -14.29 33.36
N ASP A 40 9.13 -13.71 34.08
CA ASP A 40 10.02 -14.45 34.98
C ASP A 40 9.25 -15.07 36.17
N PRO A 41 9.66 -16.25 36.67
CA PRO A 41 9.06 -16.88 37.84
C PRO A 41 9.03 -15.94 39.07
N GLY A 42 7.90 -15.89 39.78
CA GLY A 42 7.75 -15.12 41.02
C GLY A 42 7.33 -13.65 40.84
N GLN A 43 7.18 -13.14 39.62
CA GLN A 43 6.62 -11.80 39.37
C GLN A 43 5.10 -11.80 39.15
N ASP A 44 4.50 -12.98 39.11
CA ASP A 44 3.15 -13.17 38.62
C ASP A 44 2.06 -12.52 39.47
N ALA A 45 2.22 -12.55 40.80
CA ALA A 45 1.29 -11.97 41.76
C ALA A 45 1.31 -10.42 41.78
N ASN A 46 2.29 -9.78 41.12
CA ASN A 46 2.48 -8.34 41.20
C ASN A 46 1.64 -7.55 40.18
N ILE A 47 1.01 -8.21 39.21
CA ILE A 47 0.21 -7.57 38.15
C ILE A 47 -1.27 -7.88 38.34
N ARG A 48 -2.05 -6.85 38.68
CA ARG A 48 -3.50 -6.98 38.92
C ARG A 48 -4.38 -6.46 37.79
N TYR A 49 -3.81 -5.68 36.88
CA TYR A 49 -4.55 -5.12 35.75
C TYR A 49 -3.63 -4.73 34.60
N PHE A 50 -4.18 -4.72 33.40
CA PHE A 50 -3.64 -4.09 32.21
C PHE A 50 -4.36 -2.77 31.98
N THR A 51 -3.64 -1.71 31.65
CA THR A 51 -4.24 -0.46 31.17
C THR A 51 -4.22 -0.47 29.66
N TYR A 52 -5.38 -0.21 29.03
CA TYR A 52 -5.48 -0.15 27.58
C TYR A 52 -6.03 1.20 27.12
N LEU A 53 -5.59 1.58 25.93
CA LEU A 53 -5.86 2.84 25.26
C LEU A 53 -6.30 2.50 23.83
N VAL A 54 -7.44 3.01 23.42
CA VAL A 54 -7.95 2.89 22.05
C VAL A 54 -7.76 4.23 21.38
N MET A 55 -7.06 4.22 20.25
CA MET A 55 -6.80 5.39 19.41
C MET A 55 -7.50 5.23 18.06
N ASN A 56 -8.14 6.29 17.57
CA ASN A 56 -8.64 6.38 16.19
C ASN A 56 -8.50 7.82 15.67
N LYS A 57 -8.16 8.00 14.39
CA LYS A 57 -7.99 9.31 13.73
C LYS A 57 -7.02 10.23 14.48
N GLY A 58 -5.98 9.62 15.04
CA GLY A 58 -4.99 10.28 15.90
C GLY A 58 -5.52 10.86 17.22
N LYS A 59 -6.68 10.42 17.69
CA LYS A 59 -7.27 10.81 18.98
C LYS A 59 -7.46 9.61 19.89
N LEU A 60 -7.36 9.86 21.19
CA LEU A 60 -7.66 8.89 22.23
C LEU A 60 -9.18 8.74 22.35
N LEU A 61 -9.72 7.62 21.89
CA LEU A 61 -11.14 7.33 21.89
C LEU A 61 -11.61 6.77 23.23
N LYS A 62 -10.87 5.80 23.79
CA LYS A 62 -11.25 5.12 25.03
C LYS A 62 -10.04 4.75 25.86
N VAL A 63 -10.20 4.85 27.18
CA VAL A 63 -9.22 4.37 28.17
C VAL A 63 -9.93 3.43 29.11
N GLY A 64 -9.28 2.31 29.44
CA GLY A 64 -9.84 1.37 30.40
C GLY A 64 -8.77 0.53 31.08
N ARG A 65 -9.23 -0.28 32.02
CA ARG A 65 -8.40 -1.28 32.70
C ARG A 65 -9.06 -2.64 32.62
N GLN A 66 -8.27 -3.64 32.27
CA GLN A 66 -8.67 -5.03 32.30
C GLN A 66 -8.06 -5.69 33.54
N VAL A 67 -8.90 -6.15 34.46
CA VAL A 67 -8.46 -6.83 35.68
C VAL A 67 -7.92 -8.22 35.32
N ARG A 68 -6.92 -8.65 36.08
CA ARG A 68 -6.25 -9.94 35.97
C ARG A 68 -6.13 -10.56 37.37
N GLU A 69 -6.45 -11.85 37.46
CA GLU A 69 -6.18 -12.65 38.66
C GLU A 69 -4.76 -13.25 38.60
N PRO A 70 -4.06 -13.40 39.73
CA PRO A 70 -2.78 -14.10 39.80
C PRO A 70 -2.88 -15.52 39.22
N GLY A 71 -1.88 -15.95 38.45
CA GLY A 71 -1.84 -17.25 37.77
C GLY A 71 -2.42 -17.25 36.35
N GLN A 72 -3.15 -16.20 35.94
CA GLN A 72 -3.77 -16.14 34.61
C GLN A 72 -2.76 -15.72 33.53
N VAL A 73 -2.30 -16.67 32.71
CA VAL A 73 -1.39 -16.38 31.59
C VAL A 73 -2.10 -15.65 30.44
N LEU A 74 -3.38 -15.95 30.23
CA LEU A 74 -4.23 -15.35 29.20
C LEU A 74 -5.40 -14.63 29.85
N VAL A 75 -5.61 -13.38 29.48
CA VAL A 75 -6.78 -12.58 29.88
C VAL A 75 -7.46 -12.04 28.64
N VAL A 76 -8.80 -12.11 28.58
CA VAL A 76 -9.55 -11.67 27.39
C VAL A 76 -10.30 -10.38 27.71
N LEU A 77 -10.10 -9.36 26.87
CA LEU A 77 -10.86 -8.11 26.90
C LEU A 77 -11.99 -8.17 25.86
N PRO A 78 -13.27 -8.17 26.27
CA PRO A 78 -14.38 -7.97 25.35
C PRO A 78 -14.54 -6.48 25.01
N LEU A 79 -14.39 -6.14 23.74
CA LEU A 79 -14.54 -4.78 23.20
C LEU A 79 -15.66 -4.74 22.17
N THR A 80 -16.70 -3.94 22.42
CA THR A 80 -17.78 -3.70 21.47
C THR A 80 -17.36 -2.64 20.46
N ILE A 81 -17.33 -2.98 19.17
CA ILE A 81 -16.95 -2.06 18.09
C ILE A 81 -18.13 -1.14 17.75
N THR A 82 -17.93 0.17 17.84
CA THR A 82 -18.93 1.19 17.44
C THR A 82 -18.52 1.87 16.13
N THR A 83 -19.38 2.72 15.57
CA THR A 83 -19.10 3.49 14.35
C THR A 83 -17.93 4.47 14.51
N GLU A 84 -17.56 4.82 15.74
CA GLU A 84 -16.41 5.66 16.04
C GLU A 84 -15.07 4.94 15.87
N PHE A 85 -15.06 3.64 15.64
CA PHE A 85 -13.85 2.84 15.35
C PHE A 85 -13.53 2.79 13.85
N ILE A 86 -14.41 3.33 12.99
CA ILE A 86 -14.22 3.43 11.53
C ILE A 86 -13.24 4.59 11.23
N PRO A 87 -12.28 4.41 10.30
CA PRO A 87 -12.07 3.23 9.46
C PRO A 87 -11.20 2.16 10.11
N SER A 88 -10.24 2.55 10.96
CA SER A 88 -9.37 1.63 11.68
C SER A 88 -9.07 2.19 13.07
N PHE A 89 -8.56 1.36 13.97
CA PHE A 89 -8.15 1.81 15.29
C PHE A 89 -6.89 1.10 15.77
N ARG A 90 -6.18 1.74 16.69
CA ARG A 90 -5.03 1.16 17.39
C ARG A 90 -5.40 0.88 18.83
N LEU A 91 -5.14 -0.34 19.27
CA LEU A 91 -5.22 -0.70 20.67
C LEU A 91 -3.81 -0.78 21.23
N VAL A 92 -3.50 0.05 22.21
CA VAL A 92 -2.25 0.02 22.95
C VAL A 92 -2.55 -0.46 24.36
N ALA A 93 -1.82 -1.44 24.87
CA ALA A 93 -1.95 -1.85 26.25
C ALA A 93 -0.60 -2.00 26.93
N TYR A 94 -0.57 -1.76 28.23
CA TYR A 94 0.63 -1.90 29.03
C TYR A 94 0.31 -2.32 30.47
N TYR A 95 1.31 -2.91 31.11
CA TYR A 95 1.35 -3.09 32.55
C TYR A 95 2.63 -2.51 33.12
N THR A 96 2.60 -2.26 34.44
CA THR A 96 3.75 -1.74 35.16
C THR A 96 4.13 -2.69 36.28
N LEU A 97 5.40 -3.07 36.35
CA LEU A 97 5.98 -3.88 37.41
C LEU A 97 6.94 -3.01 38.22
N ASN A 98 6.99 -3.20 39.54
CA ASN A 98 8.01 -2.57 40.38
C ASN A 98 9.01 -3.66 40.82
N LYS A 99 10.22 -3.65 40.26
CA LYS A 99 11.30 -4.60 40.60
C LYS A 99 12.41 -3.84 41.33
N GLY A 100 12.58 -4.10 42.63
CA GLY A 100 13.69 -3.53 43.42
C GLY A 100 13.78 -1.99 43.41
N GLY A 101 12.64 -1.30 43.39
CA GLY A 101 12.57 0.17 43.37
C GLY A 101 12.61 0.82 41.98
N ARG A 102 12.89 0.05 40.91
CA ARG A 102 12.76 0.49 39.51
C ARG A 102 11.40 0.06 38.95
N ARG A 103 10.76 0.97 38.20
CA ARG A 103 9.48 0.70 37.53
C ARG A 103 9.73 0.26 36.11
N GLU A 104 9.35 -0.96 35.79
CA GLU A 104 9.35 -1.51 34.45
C GLU A 104 7.98 -1.33 33.82
N VAL A 105 7.98 -0.96 32.54
CA VAL A 105 6.77 -0.83 31.73
C VAL A 105 6.93 -1.75 30.53
N VAL A 106 5.94 -2.61 30.33
CA VAL A 106 5.88 -3.50 29.18
C VAL A 106 4.60 -3.18 28.44
N ALA A 107 4.72 -2.90 27.15
CA ALA A 107 3.63 -2.46 26.31
C ALA A 107 3.61 -3.26 25.02
N ASP A 108 2.42 -3.38 24.44
CA ASP A 108 2.22 -3.91 23.09
C ASP A 108 1.07 -3.15 22.40
N SER A 109 1.08 -3.14 21.07
CA SER A 109 0.08 -2.47 20.26
C SER A 109 -0.30 -3.26 19.03
N VAL A 110 -1.58 -3.17 18.68
CA VAL A 110 -2.14 -3.79 17.50
C VAL A 110 -3.00 -2.78 16.74
N TRP A 111 -2.83 -2.75 15.42
CA TRP A 111 -3.68 -2.01 14.50
C TRP A 111 -4.75 -2.93 13.94
N VAL A 112 -5.99 -2.44 13.90
CA VAL A 112 -7.17 -3.22 13.53
C VAL A 112 -7.96 -2.44 12.51
N ASP A 113 -8.20 -3.08 11.37
CA ASP A 113 -9.06 -2.55 10.33
C ASP A 113 -10.53 -2.89 10.60
N VAL A 114 -11.41 -1.91 10.43
CA VAL A 114 -12.86 -2.07 10.62
C VAL A 114 -13.51 -1.85 9.27
N LYS A 115 -14.41 -2.75 8.90
CA LYS A 115 -15.07 -2.69 7.60
C LYS A 115 -15.86 -1.40 7.45
N ASP A 116 -15.48 -0.63 6.44
CA ASP A 116 -16.18 0.60 6.06
C ASP A 116 -17.60 0.31 5.60
N SER A 117 -18.56 0.99 6.22
CA SER A 117 -19.96 1.01 5.77
C SER A 117 -20.24 2.11 4.74
N CYS A 118 -19.30 3.03 4.51
CA CYS A 118 -19.45 4.20 3.63
C CYS A 118 -18.37 4.21 2.52
N VAL A 119 -18.59 5.00 1.46
CA VAL A 119 -17.76 5.03 0.24
C VAL A 119 -16.28 5.28 0.57
N GLY A 120 -15.42 4.30 0.25
CA GLY A 120 -14.02 4.20 0.70
C GLY A 120 -13.09 5.38 0.37
N THR A 121 -13.44 6.23 -0.60
CA THR A 121 -12.57 7.36 -1.01
C THR A 121 -12.41 8.45 0.05
N ILE A 122 -13.36 8.59 0.99
CA ILE A 122 -13.26 9.55 2.09
C ILE A 122 -12.32 9.02 3.18
N TRP A 123 -12.33 7.71 3.44
CA TRP A 123 -11.56 7.11 4.52
C TRP A 123 -10.06 7.11 4.25
N ASP A 124 -9.62 7.02 2.99
CA ASP A 124 -8.20 7.16 2.61
C ASP A 124 -7.56 8.49 3.07
N THR A 125 -8.36 9.56 3.13
CA THR A 125 -7.88 10.87 3.62
C THR A 125 -7.87 10.95 5.14
N VAL A 126 -8.83 10.28 5.78
CA VAL A 126 -8.95 10.21 7.25
C VAL A 126 -7.90 9.26 7.85
N GLU A 127 -7.56 8.17 7.18
CA GLU A 127 -6.52 7.23 7.63
C GLU A 127 -5.14 7.90 7.62
N LYS A 128 -4.89 8.81 6.67
CA LYS A 128 -3.68 9.66 6.67
C LYS A 128 -3.62 10.64 7.84
N ALA A 129 -4.73 10.89 8.52
CA ALA A 129 -4.76 11.68 9.74
C ALA A 129 -4.42 10.85 11.00
N ASP A 130 -4.26 9.52 10.87
CA ASP A 130 -3.68 8.73 11.95
C ASP A 130 -2.21 9.13 12.17
N ILE A 131 -1.86 9.37 13.42
CA ILE A 131 -0.54 9.85 13.84
C ILE A 131 0.46 8.71 14.03
N GLY A 132 -0.02 7.46 14.06
CA GLY A 132 0.82 6.30 14.23
C GLY A 132 1.61 5.92 12.96
N CYS A 133 2.82 5.42 13.16
CA CYS A 133 3.77 5.17 12.06
C CYS A 133 3.81 3.73 11.56
N THR A 134 3.62 2.76 12.46
CA THR A 134 3.75 1.34 12.15
C THR A 134 2.44 0.63 12.50
N PRO A 135 1.98 -0.37 11.73
CA PRO A 135 0.72 -1.07 12.03
C PRO A 135 0.86 -2.11 13.16
N GLY A 136 1.95 -2.11 13.91
CA GLY A 136 2.26 -3.18 14.86
C GLY A 136 2.86 -2.68 16.16
N SER A 137 3.53 -3.60 16.85
CA SER A 137 4.30 -3.32 18.05
C SER A 137 5.58 -2.54 17.75
N GLY A 138 6.26 -2.10 18.81
CA GLY A 138 7.52 -1.38 18.74
C GLY A 138 8.71 -2.23 19.18
N LYS A 139 9.92 -1.67 19.02
CA LYS A 139 11.17 -2.31 19.45
C LYS A 139 11.27 -2.45 20.98
N ASN A 140 10.70 -1.52 21.73
CA ASN A 140 10.71 -1.44 23.19
C ASN A 140 9.44 -0.70 23.65
N TYR A 141 9.23 -0.58 24.96
CA TYR A 141 8.04 0.11 25.50
C TYR A 141 7.87 1.52 24.92
N ALA A 142 8.96 2.28 24.80
CA ALA A 142 8.93 3.63 24.26
C ALA A 142 8.54 3.62 22.78
N GLY A 143 9.11 2.70 21.99
CA GLY A 143 8.81 2.47 20.59
C GLY A 143 7.34 2.15 20.34
N VAL A 144 6.73 1.31 21.19
CA VAL A 144 5.29 0.99 21.11
C VAL A 144 4.44 2.25 21.25
N PHE A 145 4.74 3.09 22.24
CA PHE A 145 4.00 4.35 22.44
C PHE A 145 4.27 5.34 21.30
N THR A 146 5.52 5.55 20.89
CA THR A 146 5.88 6.51 19.83
C THR A 146 5.29 6.10 18.48
N ASP A 147 5.32 4.80 18.16
CA ASP A 147 4.81 4.27 16.90
C ASP A 147 3.27 4.30 16.85
N ALA A 148 2.61 4.23 18.01
CA ALA A 148 1.18 4.46 18.14
C ALA A 148 0.81 5.96 18.21
N GLY A 149 1.79 6.87 18.21
CA GLY A 149 1.59 8.32 18.32
C GLY A 149 1.22 8.82 19.71
N LEU A 150 1.62 8.10 20.75
CA LEU A 150 1.43 8.45 22.15
C LEU A 150 2.73 8.96 22.78
N VAL A 151 2.58 9.90 23.70
CA VAL A 151 3.65 10.34 24.60
C VAL A 151 3.37 9.77 25.97
N PHE A 152 4.37 9.09 26.54
CA PHE A 152 4.25 8.45 27.84
C PHE A 152 5.32 8.97 28.79
N GLN A 153 4.93 9.34 30.01
CA GLN A 153 5.83 9.83 31.04
C GLN A 153 5.41 9.28 32.42
N THR A 154 6.40 8.88 33.22
CA THR A 154 6.17 8.36 34.58
C THR A 154 7.02 9.08 35.62
N SER A 155 6.60 9.00 36.89
CA SER A 155 7.30 9.58 38.03
C SER A 155 8.69 9.00 38.32
N LYS A 156 9.08 7.91 37.64
CA LYS A 156 10.40 7.27 37.76
C LYS A 156 11.34 7.61 36.60
N GLY A 157 10.99 8.60 35.79
CA GLY A 157 11.84 9.09 34.70
C GLY A 157 11.80 8.24 33.43
N LEU A 158 10.89 7.25 33.33
CA LEU A 158 10.63 6.62 32.02
C LEU A 158 9.79 7.59 31.21
N GLN A 159 10.32 7.99 30.06
CA GLN A 159 9.66 8.87 29.11
C GLN A 159 9.97 8.46 27.67
N THR A 160 9.03 8.70 26.78
CA THR A 160 9.23 8.61 25.33
C THR A 160 9.97 9.84 24.82
N GLU A 161 10.74 9.70 23.75
CA GLU A 161 11.35 10.85 23.06
C GLU A 161 10.25 11.78 22.53
N GLN A 162 10.51 13.09 22.60
CA GLN A 162 9.58 14.07 22.06
C GLN A 162 9.65 14.04 20.53
N ARG A 163 8.51 13.84 19.89
CA ARG A 163 8.41 13.85 18.43
C ARG A 163 8.51 15.27 17.89
N SER A 164 9.47 15.52 17.01
CA SER A 164 9.66 16.80 16.30
C SER A 164 8.74 16.93 15.09
N ASP A 165 8.58 15.84 14.32
CA ASP A 165 7.96 15.85 13.00
C ASP A 165 6.65 15.08 12.94
N LEU A 166 5.66 15.65 12.23
CA LEU A 166 4.37 14.99 12.00
C LEU A 166 4.50 13.76 11.08
N ALA A 167 5.48 13.74 10.18
CA ALA A 167 5.69 12.63 9.27
C ALA A 167 6.55 11.52 9.90
N CYS A 168 6.21 10.28 9.58
CA CYS A 168 7.01 9.12 9.99
C CYS A 168 8.19 8.92 9.05
N PRO A 169 9.37 8.48 9.56
CA PRO A 169 10.49 8.13 8.70
C PRO A 169 10.09 6.98 7.79
N LYS A 170 10.10 7.22 6.47
CA LYS A 170 9.74 6.19 5.49
C LYS A 170 10.82 5.13 5.45
N PRO A 171 10.50 3.83 5.61
CA PRO A 171 11.48 2.78 5.44
C PRO A 171 12.05 2.82 4.02
N ALA A 172 13.34 2.49 3.88
CA ALA A 172 13.99 2.41 2.58
C ALA A 172 13.18 1.51 1.64
N THR A 173 12.79 2.06 0.49
CA THR A 173 11.99 1.37 -0.50
C THR A 173 12.72 0.11 -0.94
N ARG A 174 12.03 -1.03 -0.87
CA ARG A 174 12.56 -2.31 -1.32
C ARG A 174 12.86 -2.23 -2.81
N ARG A 175 14.14 -2.26 -3.18
CA ARG A 175 14.56 -2.39 -4.58
C ARG A 175 14.04 -3.73 -5.12
N ARG A 176 13.27 -3.68 -6.20
CA ARG A 176 12.80 -4.86 -6.95
C ARG A 176 14.02 -5.56 -7.56
N ARG A 177 14.07 -6.89 -7.53
CA ARG A 177 15.26 -7.70 -7.88
C ARG A 177 15.32 -8.19 -9.34
N SER A 178 14.30 -7.92 -10.16
CA SER A 178 14.16 -8.59 -11.46
C SER A 178 13.86 -7.61 -12.60
N VAL A 179 14.87 -6.86 -13.05
CA VAL A 179 14.85 -6.17 -14.36
C VAL A 179 16.28 -6.12 -14.95
N GLN A 180 16.97 -7.25 -15.06
CA GLN A 180 18.38 -7.25 -15.48
C GLN A 180 18.59 -6.68 -16.90
N LEU A 181 17.71 -7.01 -17.85
CA LEU A 181 17.86 -6.56 -19.24
C LEU A 181 17.41 -5.09 -19.46
N MET A 182 16.29 -4.65 -18.87
CA MET A 182 15.89 -3.24 -19.04
C MET A 182 16.79 -2.28 -18.25
N GLU A 183 17.38 -2.70 -17.12
CA GLU A 183 18.38 -1.90 -16.40
C GLU A 183 19.65 -1.71 -17.26
N LYS A 184 20.11 -2.76 -17.93
CA LYS A 184 21.22 -2.69 -18.91
C LYS A 184 20.88 -1.79 -20.10
N ARG A 185 19.67 -1.92 -20.67
CA ARG A 185 19.18 -1.05 -21.76
C ARG A 185 19.21 0.43 -21.37
N LYS A 186 18.65 0.75 -20.19
CA LYS A 186 18.61 2.13 -19.68
C LYS A 186 20.01 2.64 -19.31
N GLY A 187 20.86 1.78 -18.77
CA GLY A 187 22.25 2.10 -18.46
C GLY A 187 23.02 2.52 -19.72
N LYS A 188 22.95 1.71 -20.79
CA LYS A 188 23.63 1.99 -22.06
C LYS A 188 23.08 3.24 -22.76
N ALA A 189 21.76 3.42 -22.80
CA ALA A 189 21.15 4.64 -23.33
C ALA A 189 21.58 5.90 -22.54
N GLY A 190 21.83 5.75 -21.23
CA GLY A 190 22.29 6.84 -20.37
C GLY A 190 23.71 7.35 -20.63
N GLU A 191 24.53 6.63 -21.42
CA GLU A 191 25.89 7.06 -21.77
C GLU A 191 25.88 8.23 -22.77
N TYR A 192 24.79 8.40 -23.53
CA TYR A 192 24.66 9.47 -24.52
C TYR A 192 24.07 10.73 -23.88
N PRO A 193 24.80 11.87 -23.90
CA PRO A 193 24.35 13.10 -23.23
C PRO A 193 23.24 13.84 -23.98
N SER A 194 23.17 13.72 -25.31
CA SER A 194 22.15 14.40 -26.11
C SER A 194 20.87 13.57 -26.21
N LYS A 195 19.72 14.24 -26.09
CA LYS A 195 18.40 13.60 -26.19
C LYS A 195 18.20 12.92 -27.54
N GLU A 196 18.72 13.50 -28.61
CA GLU A 196 18.61 12.97 -29.98
C GLU A 196 19.43 11.68 -30.18
N LEU A 197 20.69 11.64 -29.71
CA LEU A 197 21.51 10.41 -29.79
C LEU A 197 20.97 9.32 -28.85
N ARG A 198 20.43 9.70 -27.69
CA ARG A 198 19.78 8.76 -26.78
C ARG A 198 18.57 8.09 -27.43
N LYS A 199 17.73 8.85 -28.15
CA LYS A 199 16.62 8.28 -28.93
C LYS A 199 17.11 7.33 -30.02
N CYS A 200 18.16 7.70 -30.76
CA CYS A 200 18.77 6.82 -31.76
C CYS A 200 19.26 5.48 -31.17
N CYS A 201 19.86 5.53 -29.98
CA CYS A 201 20.29 4.33 -29.24
C CYS A 201 19.09 3.48 -28.78
N GLU A 202 18.06 4.11 -28.21
CA GLU A 202 16.81 3.43 -27.79
C GLU A 202 16.11 2.74 -28.97
N ASP A 203 16.05 3.39 -30.13
CA ASP A 203 15.50 2.82 -31.37
C ASP A 203 16.37 1.68 -31.93
N GLY A 204 17.69 1.76 -31.78
CA GLY A 204 18.62 0.66 -32.08
C GLY A 204 18.34 -0.59 -31.28
N MET A 205 17.89 -0.42 -30.04
CA MET A 205 17.60 -1.53 -29.15
C MET A 205 16.21 -2.15 -29.35
N ARG A 206 15.27 -1.50 -30.05
CA ARG A 206 13.94 -2.09 -30.37
C ARG A 206 14.08 -3.38 -31.18
N GLU A 207 13.18 -4.34 -30.93
CA GLU A 207 13.09 -5.54 -31.77
C GLU A 207 12.58 -5.21 -33.17
N ASN A 208 13.15 -5.88 -34.16
CA ASN A 208 12.74 -5.74 -35.55
C ASN A 208 11.92 -6.97 -35.94
N PRO A 209 10.62 -6.82 -36.28
CA PRO A 209 9.80 -7.92 -36.79
C PRO A 209 10.41 -8.68 -37.98
N MET A 210 11.19 -7.99 -38.82
CA MET A 210 11.85 -8.56 -40.01
C MET A 210 13.23 -9.18 -39.74
N GLN A 211 13.74 -9.13 -38.49
CA GLN A 211 15.01 -9.71 -38.05
C GLN A 211 16.26 -9.30 -38.87
N TYR A 212 16.26 -8.10 -39.47
CA TYR A 212 17.45 -7.59 -40.17
C TYR A 212 18.62 -7.31 -39.22
N SER A 213 19.84 -7.48 -39.74
CA SER A 213 21.08 -7.13 -39.02
C SER A 213 21.14 -5.64 -38.68
N CYS A 214 21.89 -5.31 -37.63
CA CYS A 214 22.09 -3.91 -37.19
C CYS A 214 22.60 -3.02 -38.34
N GLN A 215 23.50 -3.53 -39.17
CA GLN A 215 24.08 -2.82 -40.32
C GLN A 215 23.02 -2.53 -41.39
N ARG A 216 22.11 -3.47 -41.65
CA ARG A 216 21.03 -3.26 -42.62
C ARG A 216 19.99 -2.29 -42.08
N ARG A 217 19.70 -2.32 -40.77
CA ARG A 217 18.81 -1.34 -40.11
C ARG A 217 19.38 0.07 -40.16
N ALA A 218 20.70 0.21 -39.99
CA ALA A 218 21.40 1.50 -40.04
C ALA A 218 21.32 2.22 -41.40
N GLN A 219 21.08 1.49 -42.50
CA GLN A 219 20.92 2.10 -43.83
C GLN A 219 19.62 2.91 -43.98
N PHE A 220 18.61 2.65 -43.14
CA PHE A 220 17.32 3.34 -43.19
C PHE A 220 17.28 4.60 -42.30
N ILE A 221 18.39 4.92 -41.62
CA ILE A 221 18.51 6.10 -40.76
C ILE A 221 18.83 7.30 -41.66
N LEU A 222 17.98 8.32 -41.60
CA LEU A 222 18.10 9.55 -42.40
C LEU A 222 18.79 10.70 -41.65
N GLN A 223 19.06 10.50 -40.36
CA GLN A 223 19.69 11.47 -39.46
C GLN A 223 21.22 11.52 -39.64
N ASP A 224 21.87 12.37 -38.83
CA ASP A 224 23.32 12.56 -38.84
C ASP A 224 24.10 11.27 -38.62
N LYS A 225 25.33 11.24 -39.16
CA LYS A 225 26.27 10.12 -38.99
C LYS A 225 26.48 9.72 -37.51
N ALA A 226 26.45 10.68 -36.61
CA ALA A 226 26.54 10.44 -35.16
C ALA A 226 25.38 9.58 -34.61
N CYS A 227 24.16 9.72 -35.16
CA CYS A 227 23.01 8.89 -34.80
C CYS A 227 23.18 7.46 -35.30
N VAL A 228 23.72 7.29 -36.51
CA VAL A 228 24.02 5.97 -37.09
C VAL A 228 25.05 5.22 -36.22
N ASP A 229 26.10 5.90 -35.79
CA ASP A 229 27.13 5.31 -34.93
C ASP A 229 26.55 4.91 -33.55
N ALA A 230 25.73 5.77 -32.93
CA ALA A 230 25.05 5.47 -31.67
C ALA A 230 24.05 4.30 -31.80
N PHE A 231 23.31 4.24 -32.91
CA PHE A 231 22.38 3.16 -33.21
C PHE A 231 23.10 1.81 -33.33
N LEU A 232 24.23 1.77 -34.05
CA LEU A 232 25.01 0.56 -34.25
C LEU A 232 25.61 0.05 -32.94
N ASP A 233 26.15 0.95 -32.10
CA ASP A 233 26.69 0.59 -30.79
C ASP A 233 25.62 -0.08 -29.92
N CYS A 234 24.46 0.57 -29.76
CA CYS A 234 23.39 0.06 -28.92
C CYS A 234 22.74 -1.22 -29.50
N CYS A 235 22.62 -1.34 -30.82
CA CYS A 235 22.10 -2.54 -31.48
C CYS A 235 23.02 -3.76 -31.29
N ASN A 236 24.34 -3.57 -31.43
CA ASN A 236 25.31 -4.64 -31.21
C ASN A 236 25.40 -5.02 -29.72
N TYR A 237 25.33 -4.04 -28.83
CA TYR A 237 25.32 -4.28 -27.38
C TYR A 237 24.10 -5.11 -26.95
N ILE A 238 22.88 -4.72 -27.34
CA ILE A 238 21.67 -5.45 -26.92
C ILE A 238 21.61 -6.86 -27.51
N THR A 239 22.11 -7.05 -28.73
CA THR A 239 22.14 -8.38 -29.37
C THR A 239 23.09 -9.32 -28.62
N GLN A 240 24.25 -8.84 -28.16
CA GLN A 240 25.12 -9.61 -27.26
C GLN A 240 24.44 -9.92 -25.93
N GLN A 241 23.79 -8.94 -25.31
CA GLN A 241 23.10 -9.13 -24.03
C GLN A 241 21.92 -10.12 -24.12
N ARG A 242 21.18 -10.12 -25.24
CA ARG A 242 20.13 -11.12 -25.50
C ARG A 242 20.71 -12.52 -25.72
N LEU A 243 21.85 -12.65 -26.39
CA LEU A 243 22.54 -13.92 -26.57
C LEU A 243 23.05 -14.50 -25.23
N GLU A 244 23.63 -13.66 -24.38
CA GLU A 244 24.07 -14.04 -23.03
C GLU A 244 22.88 -14.48 -22.17
N HIS A 245 21.81 -13.68 -22.14
CA HIS A 245 20.60 -14.00 -21.37
C HIS A 245 19.88 -15.25 -21.92
N SER A 246 19.91 -15.48 -23.23
CA SER A 246 19.33 -16.69 -23.84
C SER A 246 20.10 -17.96 -23.43
N ARG A 247 21.43 -17.90 -23.36
CA ARG A 247 22.27 -19.03 -22.92
C ARG A 247 22.06 -19.40 -21.45
N ASP A 248 21.69 -18.44 -20.61
CA ASP A 248 21.37 -18.66 -19.20
C ASP A 248 19.89 -19.05 -18.96
N SER A 249 19.06 -19.13 -20.02
CA SER A 249 17.58 -19.24 -19.93
C SER A 249 16.99 -20.63 -20.19
N ASP A 250 17.76 -21.71 -20.03
CA ASP A 250 17.31 -23.11 -20.27
C ASP A 250 16.10 -23.58 -19.41
N LEU A 251 15.54 -22.72 -18.56
CA LEU A 251 14.33 -22.96 -17.75
C LEU A 251 13.29 -21.83 -17.84
N SER A 252 12.99 -21.34 -19.06
CA SER A 252 11.90 -20.38 -19.28
C SER A 252 10.52 -21.07 -19.27
N LEU A 253 9.69 -20.76 -18.27
CA LEU A 253 8.28 -21.17 -18.22
C LEU A 253 7.48 -20.39 -19.27
N ALA A 254 6.52 -21.02 -19.94
CA ALA A 254 5.70 -20.42 -21.02
C ALA A 254 4.87 -19.17 -20.64
N ARG A 255 4.96 -18.68 -19.39
CA ARG A 255 4.35 -17.44 -18.89
C ARG A 255 5.33 -16.26 -18.77
N SER A 256 6.62 -16.44 -19.06
CA SER A 256 7.65 -15.40 -19.05
C SER A 256 8.06 -14.97 -20.46
N LEU A 257 7.11 -14.86 -21.39
CA LEU A 257 7.28 -14.00 -22.56
C LEU A 257 7.28 -12.55 -22.04
N GLU A 258 8.43 -12.12 -21.56
CA GLU A 258 8.73 -10.72 -21.33
C GLU A 258 8.78 -10.06 -22.70
N ASP A 259 7.62 -9.71 -23.26
CA ASP A 259 7.57 -8.76 -24.35
C ASP A 259 8.34 -7.52 -23.86
N GLU A 260 9.46 -7.22 -24.53
CA GLU A 260 10.31 -6.06 -24.26
C GLU A 260 9.57 -4.77 -24.64
N ILE A 261 8.50 -4.44 -23.90
CA ILE A 261 7.71 -3.25 -24.12
C ILE A 261 8.53 -2.06 -23.61
N ILE A 262 9.18 -1.34 -24.54
CA ILE A 262 9.79 -0.05 -24.26
C ILE A 262 8.65 0.97 -24.19
N PRO A 263 8.45 1.66 -23.04
CA PRO A 263 7.48 2.72 -22.98
C PRO A 263 7.91 3.87 -23.89
N GLU A 264 7.00 4.31 -24.76
CA GLU A 264 7.20 5.52 -25.55
C GLU A 264 7.12 6.76 -24.64
N GLU A 265 7.88 7.81 -24.94
CA GLU A 265 7.90 9.03 -24.11
C GLU A 265 6.52 9.70 -24.04
N ASP A 266 5.71 9.59 -25.11
CA ASP A 266 4.42 10.24 -25.25
C ASP A 266 3.28 9.21 -25.35
N ILE A 267 2.70 8.84 -24.21
CA ILE A 267 1.53 7.95 -24.16
C ILE A 267 0.28 8.76 -24.45
N VAL A 268 -0.33 8.56 -25.62
CA VAL A 268 -1.64 9.14 -25.94
C VAL A 268 -2.72 8.37 -25.18
N SER A 269 -3.25 8.98 -24.13
CA SER A 269 -4.41 8.44 -23.41
C SER A 269 -5.70 8.65 -24.21
N ARG A 270 -6.67 7.74 -24.05
CA ARG A 270 -8.03 7.93 -24.60
C ARG A 270 -8.58 9.25 -24.08
N SER A 271 -8.93 10.17 -24.97
CA SER A 271 -9.44 11.51 -24.63
C SER A 271 -10.96 11.63 -24.71
N GLN A 272 -11.65 10.67 -25.35
CA GLN A 272 -13.10 10.70 -25.51
C GLN A 272 -13.80 10.16 -24.25
N PHE A 273 -14.20 11.09 -23.37
CA PHE A 273 -15.09 10.85 -22.24
C PHE A 273 -16.39 11.66 -22.43
N PRO A 274 -17.57 11.04 -22.29
CA PRO A 274 -18.83 11.78 -22.29
C PRO A 274 -18.89 12.73 -21.08
N GLU A 275 -19.58 13.86 -21.23
CA GLU A 275 -19.75 14.82 -20.14
C GLU A 275 -20.52 14.21 -18.97
N SER A 276 -20.10 14.54 -17.75
CA SER A 276 -20.81 14.17 -16.52
C SER A 276 -22.05 15.04 -16.35
N TRP A 277 -23.18 14.41 -16.00
CA TRP A 277 -24.45 15.06 -15.70
C TRP A 277 -24.82 14.85 -14.22
N LEU A 278 -25.89 15.52 -13.74
CA LEU A 278 -26.40 15.43 -12.37
C LEU A 278 -25.43 15.95 -11.28
N TRP A 279 -24.80 17.10 -11.53
CA TRP A 279 -23.94 17.78 -10.56
C TRP A 279 -24.74 18.65 -9.59
N ASN A 280 -25.68 18.04 -8.85
CA ASN A 280 -26.56 18.72 -7.90
C ASN A 280 -26.32 18.20 -6.48
N ILE A 281 -26.52 19.07 -5.47
CA ILE A 281 -26.49 18.70 -4.05
C ILE A 281 -27.92 18.75 -3.53
N GLU A 282 -28.44 17.61 -3.09
CA GLU A 282 -29.75 17.51 -2.45
C GLU A 282 -29.60 17.38 -0.94
N GLU A 283 -30.26 18.25 -0.18
CA GLU A 283 -30.35 18.15 1.27
C GLU A 283 -31.59 17.35 1.64
N LEU A 284 -31.39 16.10 2.08
CA LEU A 284 -32.47 15.28 2.62
C LEU A 284 -32.79 15.76 4.05
N LYS A 285 -33.97 16.34 4.24
CA LYS A 285 -34.54 16.56 5.57
C LYS A 285 -35.19 15.24 6.01
N ASP A 286 -34.75 14.70 7.15
CA ASP A 286 -35.41 13.52 7.72
C ASP A 286 -36.89 13.81 7.94
N PRO A 287 -37.81 12.90 7.54
CA PRO A 287 -39.22 13.08 7.85
C PRO A 287 -39.39 13.02 9.38
N GLU A 288 -40.03 14.06 9.94
CA GLU A 288 -40.62 13.95 11.27
C GLU A 288 -41.41 12.64 11.34
N LYS A 289 -41.19 11.86 12.41
CA LYS A 289 -41.88 10.60 12.67
C LYS A 289 -43.39 10.83 12.78
N ASN A 290 -44.08 10.88 11.65
CA ASN A 290 -45.50 10.64 11.50
C ASN A 290 -45.63 9.63 10.36
N GLY A 291 -46.09 8.43 10.72
CA GLY A 291 -46.04 7.24 9.87
C GLY A 291 -46.56 7.46 8.46
N GLY A 292 -45.65 7.35 7.49
CA GLY A 292 -45.93 7.37 6.06
C GLY A 292 -44.62 7.57 5.32
N THR A 293 -44.04 6.49 4.80
CA THR A 293 -42.84 6.52 3.95
C THR A 293 -43.10 7.40 2.72
N PRO A 294 -42.41 8.54 2.53
CA PRO A 294 -42.43 9.24 1.26
C PRO A 294 -41.48 8.50 0.32
N GLN A 295 -42.00 7.93 -0.76
CA GLN A 295 -41.16 7.51 -1.88
C GLN A 295 -40.56 8.77 -2.52
N PRO A 296 -39.23 8.88 -2.67
CA PRO A 296 -38.68 9.94 -3.49
C PRO A 296 -39.11 9.70 -4.94
N ASN A 297 -39.85 10.66 -5.52
CA ASN A 297 -40.10 10.69 -6.95
C ASN A 297 -38.77 10.96 -7.66
N LEU A 298 -38.03 9.90 -7.97
CA LEU A 298 -36.99 9.97 -9.00
C LEU A 298 -37.71 10.22 -10.32
N GLU A 299 -37.79 11.48 -10.72
CA GLU A 299 -38.14 11.84 -12.08
C GLU A 299 -37.09 11.24 -13.00
N LYS A 300 -37.48 10.24 -13.81
CA LYS A 300 -36.59 9.62 -14.79
C LYS A 300 -36.01 10.72 -15.68
N PRO A 301 -34.70 10.76 -15.93
CA PRO A 301 -34.15 11.71 -16.88
C PRO A 301 -34.80 11.50 -18.25
N PRO A 302 -35.01 12.56 -19.04
CA PRO A 302 -35.49 12.42 -20.41
C PRO A 302 -34.55 11.47 -21.14
N ARG A 303 -35.17 10.45 -21.76
CA ARG A 303 -34.47 9.41 -22.51
C ARG A 303 -33.66 10.14 -23.60
N ALA A 304 -32.33 10.09 -23.52
CA ALA A 304 -31.49 10.60 -24.60
C ALA A 304 -31.92 9.90 -25.89
N HIS A 305 -32.38 10.66 -26.87
CA HIS A 305 -32.60 10.17 -28.21
C HIS A 305 -31.24 9.79 -28.79
N THR A 306 -30.82 8.55 -28.57
CA THR A 306 -29.82 7.91 -29.41
C THR A 306 -30.48 7.77 -30.79
N PRO A 307 -29.99 8.42 -31.85
CA PRO A 307 -30.40 8.04 -33.19
C PRO A 307 -30.09 6.55 -33.37
N PRO A 308 -30.94 5.79 -34.08
CA PRO A 308 -30.65 4.38 -34.36
C PRO A 308 -29.26 4.31 -35.03
N PRO A 309 -28.48 3.25 -34.75
CA PRO A 309 -27.22 3.06 -35.45
C PRO A 309 -27.54 3.02 -36.95
N THR A 310 -27.10 4.03 -37.68
CA THR A 310 -27.05 3.98 -39.13
C THR A 310 -26.17 2.78 -39.45
N CYS A 311 -26.79 1.67 -39.89
CA CYS A 311 -26.09 0.60 -40.53
C CYS A 311 -25.39 1.20 -41.75
N LEU A 312 -24.11 1.55 -41.59
CA LEU A 312 -23.18 1.61 -42.70
C LEU A 312 -23.13 0.20 -43.27
N LEU A 313 -23.98 -0.04 -44.26
CA LEU A 313 -23.85 -1.13 -45.21
C LEU A 313 -22.50 -0.94 -45.89
N ILE A 314 -21.45 -1.55 -45.32
CA ILE A 314 -20.24 -1.84 -46.06
C ILE A 314 -20.64 -2.93 -47.06
N THR A 315 -21.09 -2.50 -48.24
CA THR A 315 -21.19 -3.37 -49.40
C THR A 315 -19.76 -3.77 -49.77
N CYS A 316 -19.35 -4.98 -49.39
CA CYS A 316 -18.21 -5.64 -50.01
C CYS A 316 -18.56 -5.94 -51.47
N SER A 317 -18.17 -5.05 -52.38
CA SER A 317 -18.05 -5.38 -53.80
C SER A 317 -16.78 -6.19 -54.03
N PRO A 318 -16.85 -7.38 -54.64
CA PRO A 318 -15.65 -8.15 -54.99
C PRO A 318 -15.00 -7.52 -56.22
N LEU A 319 -13.79 -6.97 -56.05
CA LEU A 319 -12.94 -6.60 -57.17
C LEU A 319 -12.39 -7.88 -57.80
N HIS A 320 -12.97 -8.23 -58.95
CA HIS A 320 -12.42 -9.17 -59.91
C HIS A 320 -10.99 -8.77 -60.29
N HIS A 321 -10.05 -9.68 -60.07
CA HIS A 321 -8.82 -9.79 -60.86
C HIS A 321 -9.20 -9.86 -62.35
N ILE A 322 -8.57 -9.05 -63.20
CA ILE A 322 -8.18 -9.32 -64.60
C ILE A 322 -7.28 -8.16 -65.09
N PHE A 323 -6.33 -8.54 -65.96
CA PHE A 323 -5.31 -7.79 -66.70
C PHE A 323 -3.95 -7.69 -65.99
N SER A 324 -2.83 -8.04 -66.63
CA SER A 324 -2.56 -8.80 -67.86
C SER A 324 -1.06 -9.07 -67.90
#